data_AF-A0A935P4X2-F1
#
_entry.id   AF-A0A935P4X2-F1
#
_cell.length_a   1.000
_cell.length_b   1.000
_cell.length_c   1.000
_cell.angle_alpha   90.00
_cell.angle_beta   90.00
_cell.angle_gamma   90.00
#
_symmetry.space_group_name_H-M   'P 1'
#
loop_
_entity.id
_entity.type
_entity.pdbx_description
1 polymer ?
#
loop_
_entity_poly.entity_id
_entity_poly.type
_entity_poly.pdbx_seq_one_letter_code
_entity_poly.pdbx_strand_id
1 'polypeptide(L)'
;MNTLNKRAGVLLTGLFLLAGAGLFAEPMGDDGPGFGSGPRGDEGKTEGRFEEMNKELGLTKEQAEKLRAHRRSQRETNQALWKQMEEKREALRAELEKPKVDSGKAKSINEELKALHNKMAEQRLAGVLQVREILTAEQFKKLREIGEKRRGGGEGRPFQRRRERKDR
;
A
#
# COMPACT_ATOMS: atom_id res chain seq x y z
N MET A 1 16.09 -36.45 54.60
CA MET A 1 16.77 -37.03 53.42
C MET A 1 15.95 -38.22 52.95
N ASN A 2 15.45 -38.19 51.70
CA ASN A 2 14.85 -39.28 50.89
C ASN A 2 13.64 -40.04 51.49
N THR A 3 12.51 -40.33 50.84
CA THR A 3 12.12 -40.47 49.42
C THR A 3 10.58 -40.58 49.31
N LEU A 4 10.05 -40.36 48.08
CA LEU A 4 8.96 -41.12 47.43
C LEU A 4 7.47 -40.79 47.68
N ASN A 5 6.92 -40.04 46.70
CA ASN A 5 5.75 -40.35 45.85
C ASN A 5 4.56 -41.13 46.42
N LYS A 6 3.36 -40.51 46.36
CA LYS A 6 2.15 -41.16 45.80
C LYS A 6 1.31 -40.17 44.98
N ARG A 7 0.88 -40.68 43.82
CA ARG A 7 0.17 -40.02 42.73
C ARG A 7 -1.33 -39.87 43.04
N ALA A 8 -1.92 -38.77 42.61
CA ALA A 8 -3.33 -38.64 42.20
C ALA A 8 -3.37 -37.40 41.28
N GLY A 9 -3.65 -37.45 39.98
CA GLY A 9 -4.55 -38.35 39.29
C GLY A 9 -5.94 -37.71 39.19
N VAL A 10 -6.07 -36.54 38.57
CA VAL A 10 -7.37 -36.03 38.07
C VAL A 10 -7.16 -35.41 36.69
N LEU A 11 -7.48 -36.20 35.68
CA LEU A 11 -7.82 -35.76 34.34
C LEU A 11 -9.18 -35.06 34.42
N LEU A 12 -9.22 -33.77 34.08
CA LEU A 12 -10.47 -33.07 33.81
C LEU A 12 -10.52 -32.73 32.32
N THR A 13 -11.09 -33.67 31.58
CA THR A 13 -11.61 -33.50 30.23
C THR A 13 -12.73 -32.47 30.25
N GLY A 14 -12.43 -31.25 29.82
CA GLY A 14 -13.42 -30.23 29.51
C GLY A 14 -13.60 -30.12 27.99
N LEU A 15 -14.43 -30.98 27.42
CA LEU A 15 -14.85 -30.91 26.02
C LEU A 15 -15.88 -29.78 25.87
N PHE A 16 -15.43 -28.57 25.50
CA PHE A 16 -16.33 -27.49 25.09
C PHE A 16 -16.57 -27.58 23.58
N LEU A 17 -17.61 -28.32 23.20
CA LEU A 17 -18.23 -28.25 21.88
C LEU A 17 -19.13 -27.02 21.82
N LEU A 18 -18.60 -25.93 21.26
CA LEU A 18 -19.42 -24.82 20.78
C LEU A 18 -19.44 -24.88 19.25
N ALA A 19 -20.53 -25.47 18.75
CA ALA A 19 -20.93 -25.40 17.35
C ALA A 19 -21.27 -23.95 17.00
N GLY A 20 -20.31 -23.24 16.41
CA GLY A 20 -20.53 -21.97 15.74
C GLY A 20 -20.70 -22.20 14.24
N ALA A 21 -21.93 -22.45 13.80
CA ALA A 21 -22.30 -22.34 12.39
C ALA A 21 -22.30 -20.84 12.03
N GLY A 22 -21.16 -20.34 11.57
CA GLY A 22 -20.99 -18.98 11.06
C GLY A 22 -20.54 -19.05 9.61
N LEU A 23 -21.54 -19.17 8.73
CA LEU A 23 -21.58 -18.77 7.32
C LEU A 23 -20.22 -18.53 6.65
N PHE A 24 -19.91 -19.38 5.67
CA PHE A 24 -18.96 -19.08 4.61
C PHE A 24 -19.26 -17.66 4.09
N ALA A 25 -18.35 -16.73 4.37
CA ALA A 25 -18.29 -15.50 3.63
C ALA A 25 -17.87 -15.88 2.20
N GLU A 26 -18.85 -15.90 1.28
CA GLU A 26 -18.54 -15.82 -0.14
C GLU A 26 -17.61 -14.62 -0.34
N PRO A 27 -16.48 -14.77 -1.05
CA PRO A 27 -15.73 -13.61 -1.49
C PRO A 27 -16.63 -12.87 -2.48
N MET A 28 -17.34 -11.85 -2.01
CA MET A 28 -17.94 -10.86 -2.89
C MET A 28 -16.80 -10.34 -3.77
N GLY A 29 -16.95 -10.54 -5.08
CA GLY A 29 -16.03 -10.03 -6.08
C GLY A 29 -15.80 -8.55 -5.84
N ASP A 30 -14.55 -8.22 -5.53
CA ASP A 30 -14.02 -6.86 -5.47
C ASP A 30 -13.93 -6.30 -6.90
N ASP A 31 -15.10 -6.01 -7.49
CA ASP A 31 -15.22 -5.21 -8.71
C ASP A 31 -15.78 -3.81 -8.33
N GLY A 32 -15.24 -3.23 -7.25
CA GLY A 32 -15.31 -1.79 -7.05
C GLY A 32 -14.45 -1.09 -8.11
N PRO A 33 -14.81 0.12 -8.59
CA PRO A 33 -13.90 0.92 -9.39
C PRO A 33 -12.80 1.49 -8.48
N GLY A 34 -11.90 0.63 -8.04
CA GLY A 34 -10.70 0.99 -7.31
C GLY A 34 -9.77 1.75 -8.24
N PHE A 35 -9.40 2.97 -7.85
CA PHE A 35 -8.20 3.63 -8.37
C PHE A 35 -6.97 2.91 -7.81
N GLY A 36 -6.72 1.70 -8.29
CA GLY A 36 -5.62 0.86 -7.86
C GLY A 36 -5.23 -0.07 -8.99
N SER A 37 -4.06 0.17 -9.58
CA SER A 37 -3.43 -0.76 -10.51
C SER A 37 -3.32 -2.13 -9.84
N GLY A 38 -4.21 -3.05 -10.20
CA GLY A 38 -4.18 -4.42 -9.71
C GLY A 38 -2.90 -5.16 -10.09
N PRO A 39 -2.56 -6.29 -9.43
CA PRO A 39 -1.21 -6.83 -9.40
C PRO A 39 -0.67 -7.45 -10.71
N ARG A 40 -1.42 -7.48 -11.82
CA ARG A 40 -1.05 -8.32 -12.98
C ARG A 40 -1.16 -7.69 -14.38
N GLY A 41 -1.40 -6.37 -14.51
CA GLY A 41 -1.64 -5.75 -15.83
C GLY A 41 -0.64 -4.71 -16.33
N ASP A 42 0.33 -4.28 -15.51
CA ASP A 42 1.08 -3.04 -15.76
C ASP A 42 2.60 -3.22 -15.77
N GLU A 43 3.13 -4.44 -15.63
CA GLU A 43 4.59 -4.65 -15.56
C GLU A 43 5.28 -4.34 -16.90
N GLY A 44 4.75 -4.84 -18.02
CA GLY A 44 5.30 -4.52 -19.35
C GLY A 44 5.18 -3.04 -19.72
N LYS A 45 4.10 -2.37 -19.30
CA LYS A 45 3.91 -0.92 -19.50
C LYS A 45 4.81 -0.09 -18.60
N THR A 46 5.11 -0.58 -17.39
CA THR A 46 6.01 0.07 -16.44
C THR A 46 7.46 -0.07 -16.87
N GLU A 47 7.86 -1.23 -17.40
CA GLU A 47 9.19 -1.43 -17.95
C GLU A 47 9.39 -0.61 -19.23
N GLY A 48 8.40 -0.57 -20.13
CA GLY A 48 8.46 0.30 -21.33
C GLY A 48 8.63 1.78 -20.98
N ARG A 49 7.89 2.29 -19.98
CA ARG A 49 8.05 3.67 -19.49
C ARG A 49 9.41 3.93 -18.85
N PHE A 50 10.01 2.91 -18.21
CA PHE A 50 11.35 3.01 -17.65
C PHE A 50 12.42 3.04 -18.74
N GLU A 51 12.30 2.22 -19.78
CA GLU A 51 13.20 2.23 -20.93
C GLU A 51 13.19 3.55 -21.70
N GLU A 52 12.00 4.13 -21.93
CA GLU A 52 11.87 5.47 -22.52
C GLU A 52 12.59 6.51 -21.68
N MET A 53 12.39 6.49 -20.37
CA MET A 53 13.04 7.43 -19.45
C MET A 53 14.57 7.22 -19.43
N ASN A 54 15.05 5.98 -19.49
CA ASN A 54 16.49 5.70 -19.54
C ASN A 54 17.14 6.29 -20.79
N LYS A 55 16.49 6.15 -21.95
CA LYS A 55 16.94 6.74 -23.20
C LYS A 55 16.92 8.26 -23.12
N GLU A 56 15.84 8.83 -22.59
CA GLU A 56 15.69 10.27 -22.47
C GLU A 56 16.73 10.89 -21.51
N LEU A 57 17.08 10.21 -20.42
CA LEU A 57 18.09 10.66 -19.46
C LEU A 57 19.53 10.29 -19.84
N GLY A 58 19.73 9.48 -20.88
CA GLY A 58 21.06 9.00 -21.27
C GLY A 58 21.76 8.25 -20.14
N LEU A 59 21.05 7.34 -19.47
CA LEU A 59 21.61 6.60 -18.32
C LEU A 59 22.66 5.59 -18.78
N THR A 60 23.72 5.45 -17.98
CA THR A 60 24.63 4.30 -18.12
C THR A 60 23.92 3.02 -17.70
N LYS A 61 24.46 1.86 -18.13
CA LYS A 61 23.93 0.55 -17.74
C LYS A 61 23.89 0.39 -16.21
N GLU A 62 24.95 0.81 -15.52
CA GLU A 62 25.04 0.73 -14.07
C GLU A 62 24.00 1.63 -13.36
N GLN A 63 23.83 2.88 -13.83
CA GLN A 63 22.80 3.78 -13.29
C GLN A 63 21.39 3.22 -13.49
N ALA A 64 21.12 2.66 -14.68
CA ALA A 64 19.83 2.06 -14.98
C ALA A 64 19.54 0.85 -14.08
N GLU A 65 20.51 -0.04 -13.86
CA GLU A 65 20.37 -1.19 -12.95
C GLU A 65 20.11 -0.75 -11.51
N LYS A 66 20.88 0.22 -10.99
CA LYS A 66 20.67 0.80 -9.65
C LYS A 66 19.26 1.40 -9.51
N LEU A 67 18.79 2.13 -10.52
CA LEU A 67 17.44 2.71 -10.51
C LEU A 67 16.32 1.66 -10.63
N ARG A 68 16.52 0.57 -11.37
CA ARG A 68 15.56 -0.55 -11.40
C ARG A 68 15.43 -1.20 -10.04
N ALA A 69 16.57 -1.54 -9.42
CA ALA A 69 16.60 -2.16 -8.10
C ALA A 69 15.92 -1.25 -7.06
N HIS A 70 16.25 0.04 -7.08
CA HIS A 70 15.62 1.04 -6.22
C HIS A 70 14.10 1.09 -6.42
N ARG A 71 13.63 1.18 -7.67
CA ARG A 71 12.18 1.20 -7.98
C ARG A 71 11.46 -0.05 -7.50
N ARG A 72 12.04 -1.23 -7.69
CA ARG A 72 11.46 -2.49 -7.26
C ARG A 72 11.31 -2.54 -5.74
N SER A 73 12.38 -2.23 -5.01
CA SER A 73 12.35 -2.16 -3.54
C SER A 73 11.31 -1.15 -3.05
N GLN A 74 11.27 0.06 -3.64
CA GLN A 74 10.28 1.06 -3.29
C GLN A 74 8.84 0.60 -3.56
N ARG A 75 8.60 -0.12 -4.67
CA ARG A 75 7.27 -0.66 -4.99
C ARG A 75 6.81 -1.65 -3.93
N GLU A 76 7.67 -2.59 -3.53
CA GLU A 76 7.37 -3.60 -2.53
C GLU A 76 7.07 -2.96 -1.15
N THR A 77 7.92 -2.03 -0.69
CA THR A 77 7.71 -1.33 0.58
C THR A 77 6.46 -0.45 0.54
N ASN A 78 6.22 0.27 -0.56
CA ASN A 78 5.01 1.10 -0.70
C ASN A 78 3.75 0.24 -0.65
N GLN A 79 3.71 -0.91 -1.34
CA GLN A 79 2.54 -1.80 -1.33
C GLN A 79 2.17 -2.25 0.08
N ALA A 80 3.17 -2.56 0.92
CA ALA A 80 2.93 -2.92 2.32
C ALA A 80 2.31 -1.76 3.12
N LEU A 81 2.85 -0.54 2.98
CA LEU A 81 2.31 0.65 3.65
C LEU A 81 0.88 1.00 3.19
N TRP A 82 0.59 0.84 1.90
CA TRP A 82 -0.75 1.06 1.35
C TRP A 82 -1.77 0.08 1.92
N LYS A 83 -1.43 -1.20 2.02
CA LYS A 83 -2.30 -2.21 2.65
C LYS A 83 -2.59 -1.87 4.11
N GLN A 84 -1.56 -1.53 4.89
CA GLN A 84 -1.72 -1.13 6.28
C GLN A 84 -2.62 0.11 6.43
N MET A 85 -2.47 1.10 5.55
CA MET A 85 -3.37 2.26 5.56
C MET A 85 -4.80 1.91 5.25
N GLU A 86 -5.04 1.02 4.29
CA GLU A 86 -6.39 0.63 3.91
C GLU A 86 -7.09 -0.10 5.06
N GLU A 87 -6.40 -1.07 5.68
CA GLU A 87 -6.88 -1.76 6.88
C GLU A 87 -7.23 -0.77 8.01
N LYS A 88 -6.40 0.25 8.24
CA LYS A 88 -6.67 1.28 9.26
C LYS A 88 -7.82 2.21 8.88
N ARG A 89 -8.02 2.52 7.59
CA ARG A 89 -9.17 3.30 7.12
C ARG A 89 -10.47 2.54 7.28
N GLU A 90 -10.47 1.25 6.94
CA GLU A 90 -11.62 0.36 7.16
C GLU A 90 -11.93 0.23 8.66
N ALA A 91 -10.90 0.04 9.50
CA ALA A 91 -11.08 -0.02 10.95
C ALA A 91 -11.66 1.29 11.52
N LEU A 92 -11.18 2.45 11.05
CA LEU A 92 -11.72 3.74 11.46
C LEU A 92 -13.18 3.89 11.01
N ARG A 93 -13.49 3.54 9.76
CA ARG A 93 -14.85 3.58 9.22
C ARG A 93 -15.79 2.69 10.05
N ALA A 94 -15.39 1.46 10.32
CA ALA A 94 -16.17 0.52 11.11
C ALA A 94 -16.39 1.02 12.55
N GLU A 95 -15.43 1.72 13.16
CA GLU A 95 -15.60 2.33 14.49
C GLU A 95 -16.61 3.48 14.48
N LEU A 96 -16.61 4.28 13.43
CA LEU A 96 -17.52 5.43 13.27
C LEU A 96 -18.94 5.02 12.90
N GLU A 97 -19.12 3.86 12.26
CA GLU A 97 -20.44 3.31 11.90
C GLU A 97 -21.16 2.62 13.08
N LYS A 98 -20.51 2.48 14.24
CA LYS A 98 -21.14 1.88 15.43
C LYS A 98 -22.23 2.78 16.02
N PRO A 99 -23.31 2.20 16.58
CA PRO A 99 -24.35 2.96 17.30
C PRO A 99 -23.80 3.80 18.47
N LYS A 100 -22.75 3.31 19.14
CA LYS A 100 -22.00 4.04 20.15
C LYS A 100 -20.52 4.02 19.77
N VAL A 101 -20.03 5.16 19.31
CA VAL A 101 -18.63 5.35 18.90
C VAL A 101 -17.71 5.36 20.12
N ASP A 102 -16.62 4.60 20.07
CA ASP A 102 -15.51 4.74 21.00
C ASP A 102 -14.53 5.81 20.49
N SER A 103 -14.64 7.01 21.05
CA SER A 103 -13.76 8.12 20.68
C SER A 103 -12.28 7.89 21.00
N GLY A 104 -11.96 7.09 22.02
CA GLY A 104 -10.58 6.74 22.37
C GLY A 104 -9.98 5.83 21.31
N LYS A 105 -10.73 4.82 20.88
CA LYS A 105 -10.33 3.92 19.80
C LYS A 105 -10.21 4.64 18.45
N ALA A 106 -11.17 5.48 18.09
CA ALA A 106 -11.11 6.26 16.84
C ALA A 106 -9.86 7.18 16.80
N LYS A 107 -9.53 7.84 17.91
CA LYS A 107 -8.31 8.65 18.04
C LYS A 107 -7.05 7.79 17.89
N SER A 108 -7.01 6.62 18.52
CA SER A 108 -5.88 5.69 18.40
C SER A 108 -5.62 5.27 16.93
N ILE A 109 -6.67 4.86 16.21
CA ILE A 109 -6.57 4.50 14.78
C ILE A 109 -6.07 5.69 13.94
N ASN A 110 -6.54 6.89 14.24
CA ASN A 110 -6.08 8.11 13.56
C ASN A 110 -4.60 8.41 13.81
N GLU A 111 -4.09 8.18 15.02
CA GLU A 111 -2.65 8.31 15.29
C GLU A 111 -1.82 7.28 14.53
N GLU A 112 -2.30 6.04 14.38
CA GLU A 112 -1.65 5.03 13.54
C GLU A 112 -1.64 5.44 12.06
N LEU A 113 -2.74 6.01 11.54
CA LEU A 113 -2.81 6.55 10.18
C LEU A 113 -1.81 7.70 9.97
N LYS A 114 -1.68 8.61 10.94
CA LYS A 114 -0.65 9.68 10.88
C LYS A 114 0.75 9.09 10.84
N ALA A 115 1.04 8.10 11.68
CA ALA A 115 2.34 7.43 11.68
C ALA A 115 2.65 6.77 10.32
N LEU A 116 1.65 6.14 9.68
CA LEU A 116 1.81 5.57 8.33
C LEU A 116 2.05 6.64 7.26
N HIS A 117 1.35 7.77 7.32
CA HIS A 117 1.62 8.91 6.41
C HIS A 117 3.04 9.45 6.58
N ASN A 118 3.54 9.56 7.81
CA ASN A 118 4.91 10.00 8.07
C ASN A 118 5.93 9.02 7.48
N LYS A 119 5.74 7.70 7.68
CA LYS A 119 6.61 6.68 7.08
C LYS A 119 6.65 6.76 5.56
N MET A 120 5.52 7.03 4.90
CA MET A 120 5.50 7.23 3.45
C MET A 120 6.27 8.50 3.02
N ALA A 121 6.15 9.58 3.79
CA ALA A 121 6.89 10.82 3.51
C ALA A 121 8.40 10.60 3.65
N GLU A 122 8.83 9.91 4.71
CA GLU A 122 10.22 9.51 4.94
C GLU A 122 10.75 8.62 3.79
N GLN A 123 9.99 7.59 3.41
CA GLN A 123 10.36 6.70 2.30
C GLN A 123 10.48 7.46 0.97
N ARG A 124 9.60 8.43 0.72
CA ARG A 124 9.66 9.29 -0.47
C ARG A 124 10.92 10.16 -0.45
N LEU A 125 11.25 10.75 0.68
CA LEU A 125 12.47 11.55 0.84
C LEU A 125 13.72 10.68 0.62
N ALA A 126 13.80 9.54 1.30
CA ALA A 126 14.89 8.58 1.14
C ALA A 126 15.06 8.16 -0.32
N GLY A 127 13.96 7.91 -1.04
CA GLY A 127 14.00 7.60 -2.46
C GLY A 127 14.54 8.74 -3.33
N VAL A 128 14.14 9.98 -3.07
CA VAL A 128 14.68 11.14 -3.80
C VAL A 128 16.18 11.30 -3.56
N LEU A 129 16.65 11.09 -2.33
CA LEU A 129 18.07 11.16 -1.98
C LEU A 129 18.87 10.06 -2.69
N GLN A 130 18.38 8.81 -2.68
CA GLN A 130 19.05 7.70 -3.39
C GLN A 130 19.10 7.94 -4.91
N VAL A 131 18.05 8.50 -5.51
CA VAL A 131 18.06 8.87 -6.94
C VAL A 131 19.07 9.99 -7.22
N ARG A 132 19.24 10.95 -6.31
CA ARG A 132 20.27 12.01 -6.40
C ARG A 132 21.70 11.46 -6.34
N GLU A 133 21.93 10.37 -5.61
CA GLU A 133 23.24 9.71 -5.54
C GLU A 133 23.57 8.93 -6.82
N ILE A 134 22.55 8.39 -7.50
CA ILE A 134 22.73 7.61 -8.74
C ILE A 134 22.91 8.51 -9.96
N LEU A 135 22.18 9.63 -10.02
CA LEU A 135 22.13 10.51 -11.19
C LEU A 135 23.09 11.69 -11.08
N THR A 136 23.55 12.19 -12.21
CA THR A 136 24.21 13.50 -12.26
C THR A 136 23.19 14.62 -11.99
N ALA A 137 23.67 15.81 -11.63
CA ALA A 137 22.80 16.97 -11.39
C ALA A 137 21.91 17.30 -12.61
N GLU A 138 22.47 17.23 -13.82
CA GLU A 138 21.76 17.46 -15.08
C GLU A 138 20.72 16.38 -15.37
N GLN A 139 21.07 15.10 -15.17
CA GLN A 139 20.13 13.99 -15.32
C GLN A 139 18.97 14.10 -14.32
N PHE A 140 19.25 14.48 -13.07
CA PHE A 140 18.21 14.68 -12.07
C PHE A 140 17.29 15.86 -12.41
N LYS A 141 17.84 16.97 -12.90
CA LYS A 141 17.05 18.12 -13.36
C LYS A 141 16.11 17.70 -14.49
N LYS A 142 16.62 17.01 -15.51
CA LYS A 142 15.82 16.49 -16.62
C LYS A 142 14.75 15.50 -16.15
N LEU A 143 15.06 14.62 -15.20
CA LEU A 143 14.09 13.72 -14.59
C LEU A 143 12.92 14.49 -13.95
N ARG A 144 13.19 15.61 -13.27
CA ARG A 144 12.12 16.45 -12.69
C ARG A 144 11.25 17.09 -13.77
N GLU A 145 11.85 17.65 -14.82
CA GLU A 145 11.13 18.27 -15.93
C GLU A 145 10.22 17.25 -16.66
N ILE A 146 10.70 16.04 -16.88
CA ILE A 146 9.89 14.94 -17.43
C ILE A 146 8.71 14.64 -16.51
N GLY A 147 8.96 14.57 -15.20
CA GLY A 147 7.92 14.33 -14.20
C GLY A 147 6.87 15.45 -14.15
N GLU A 148 7.28 16.71 -14.26
CA GLU A 148 6.39 17.87 -14.31
C GLU A 148 5.54 17.88 -15.58
N LYS A 149 6.14 17.62 -16.75
CA LYS A 149 5.39 17.48 -18.01
C LYS A 149 4.35 16.37 -17.95
N ARG A 150 4.69 15.23 -17.34
CA ARG A 150 3.73 14.10 -17.16
C ARG A 150 2.62 14.41 -16.16
N ARG A 151 2.87 15.29 -15.17
CA ARG A 151 1.85 15.78 -14.24
C ARG A 151 0.99 16.90 -14.84
N GLY A 152 1.57 17.74 -15.70
CA GLY A 152 0.94 18.87 -16.36
C GLY A 152 0.24 18.53 -17.69
N GLY A 153 0.55 17.39 -18.31
CA GLY A 153 -0.08 16.91 -19.55
C GLY A 153 -1.51 16.39 -19.39
N GLY A 154 -2.15 16.67 -18.26
CA GLY A 154 -3.58 16.53 -18.03
C GLY A 154 -4.32 17.85 -18.26
N GLU A 155 -4.05 18.54 -19.37
CA GLU A 155 -5.00 19.54 -19.87
C GLU A 155 -6.33 18.81 -20.16
N GLY A 156 -7.30 18.96 -19.24
CA GLY A 156 -8.71 18.68 -19.49
C GLY A 156 -9.09 17.20 -19.66
N ARG A 157 -9.05 16.41 -18.58
CA ARG A 157 -10.21 15.52 -18.34
C ARG A 157 -11.20 16.30 -17.48
N PRO A 158 -12.22 16.96 -18.06
CA PRO A 158 -13.28 17.51 -17.25
C PRO A 158 -13.85 16.35 -16.44
N PHE A 159 -13.99 16.56 -15.14
CA PHE A 159 -14.67 15.66 -14.20
C PHE A 159 -16.17 15.46 -14.55
N GLN A 160 -16.61 15.83 -15.77
CA GLN A 160 -18.01 15.93 -16.18
C GLN A 160 -18.55 14.73 -16.98
N ARG A 161 -17.73 13.84 -17.57
CA ARG A 161 -18.26 12.70 -18.36
C ARG A 161 -18.78 11.50 -17.56
N ARG A 162 -19.04 11.63 -16.26
CA ARG A 162 -19.75 10.58 -15.47
C ARG A 162 -21.22 10.89 -15.19
N ARG A 163 -21.68 12.13 -15.45
CA ARG A 163 -23.10 12.49 -15.23
C ARG A 163 -23.97 12.31 -16.47
N GLU A 164 -23.43 12.40 -17.68
CA GLU A 164 -24.24 12.39 -18.92
C GLU A 164 -24.61 11.00 -19.45
N ARG A 165 -24.22 9.90 -18.78
CA ARG A 165 -24.63 8.53 -19.17
C ARG A 165 -25.89 8.03 -18.47
N LYS A 166 -26.53 8.84 -17.63
CA LYS A 166 -27.75 8.43 -16.91
C LYS A 166 -29.06 8.83 -17.60
N ASP A 167 -28.99 9.64 -18.66
CA ASP A 167 -30.18 10.23 -19.31
C ASP A 167 -30.27 9.93 -20.83
N ARG A 168 -29.80 8.75 -21.28
CA ARG A 168 -30.10 8.22 -22.62
C ARG A 168 -30.61 6.80 -22.54
#